data_AF-A0A3B7LVI4-F1
#
_entry.id   AF-A0A3B7LVI4-F1
#
_cell.length_a   1.000
_cell.length_b   1.000
_cell.length_c   1.000
_cell.angle_alpha   90.00
_cell.angle_beta   90.00
_cell.angle_gamma   90.00
#
_symmetry.space_group_name_H-M   'P 1'
#
loop_
_entity.id
_entity.type
_entity.pdbx_description
1 polymer ?
#
loop_
_entity_poly.entity_id
_entity_poly.type
_entity_poly.pdbx_seq_one_letter_code
_entity_poly.pdbx_strand_id
1 'polypeptide(L)'
;MAKNRSVTYTALNIRVHPHPTPEIYIELFNYLYANRLDILLSNNTYLAINKLTPLNEDKPLDGFLGEIIKYNGITDNWYNENTGQVADPQDLREVNIPGHLKANAKFFNFVFYPQDHILICEIKDKDGSISAKMLLEFFRKLFSSVKLLEIFKTIEVNLLPDLDAVDKILRMKQLKKLHLVIQRPNADELAEMEQEIFEEMDSQNVGIYQKILEAQDSEFLDPNERTKEQTRVAATNGQVNYKAKDERTGLIVNKSTASTPLLEREKYDPDITTPIAFLKQNASKIVAKFRK
;
A
#
# COMPACT_ATOMS: atom_id res chain seq x y z
N MET A 1 28.07 -1.19 -22.29
CA MET A 1 27.11 -1.91 -21.42
C MET A 1 26.36 -0.88 -20.60
N ALA A 2 25.03 -0.88 -20.68
CA ALA A 2 24.24 0.02 -19.85
C ALA A 2 24.44 -0.31 -18.36
N LYS A 3 24.42 0.72 -17.50
CA LYS A 3 24.50 0.52 -16.06
C LYS A 3 23.18 -0.07 -15.56
N ASN A 4 23.25 -1.15 -14.76
CA ASN A 4 22.08 -1.73 -14.12
C ASN A 4 21.22 -0.65 -13.45
N ARG A 5 19.92 -0.69 -13.73
CA ARG A 5 18.93 0.20 -13.14
C ARG A 5 18.40 -0.42 -11.85
N SER A 6 18.24 0.40 -10.82
CA SER A 6 17.65 -0.02 -9.56
C SER A 6 16.21 0.44 -9.49
N VAL A 7 15.33 -0.43 -9.02
CA VAL A 7 13.92 -0.17 -8.79
C VAL A 7 13.56 -0.66 -7.39
N THR A 8 12.58 -0.04 -6.74
CA THR A 8 12.06 -0.45 -5.44
C THR A 8 10.55 -0.61 -5.53
N TYR A 9 10.06 -1.74 -5.05
CA TYR A 9 8.65 -2.09 -5.02
C TYR A 9 8.10 -2.06 -3.59
N THR A 10 6.81 -1.79 -3.47
CA THR A 10 6.03 -2.02 -2.25
C THR A 10 4.76 -2.80 -2.59
N ALA A 11 4.07 -3.29 -1.57
CA ALA A 11 2.87 -4.09 -1.75
C ALA A 11 1.72 -3.57 -0.87
N LEU A 12 0.51 -3.60 -1.39
CA LEU A 12 -0.73 -3.23 -0.72
C LEU A 12 -1.69 -4.42 -0.77
N ASN A 13 -2.39 -4.67 0.34
CA ASN A 13 -3.53 -5.57 0.39
C ASN A 13 -4.81 -4.72 0.28
N ILE A 14 -5.67 -5.02 -0.69
CA ILE A 14 -6.95 -4.33 -0.93
C ILE A 14 -8.08 -5.29 -0.56
N ARG A 15 -9.10 -4.81 0.13
CA ARG A 15 -10.23 -5.64 0.57
C ARG A 15 -11.53 -4.95 0.23
N VAL A 16 -12.44 -5.63 -0.45
CA VAL A 16 -13.80 -5.15 -0.69
C VAL A 16 -14.75 -5.97 0.18
N HIS A 17 -15.71 -5.32 0.84
CA HIS A 17 -16.73 -6.00 1.64
C HIS A 17 -18.11 -5.42 1.36
N PRO A 18 -19.12 -6.24 0.99
CA PRO A 18 -19.05 -7.71 0.85
C PRO A 18 -18.21 -8.14 -0.36
N HIS A 19 -17.60 -9.31 -0.25
CA HIS A 19 -16.79 -9.95 -1.30
C HIS A 19 -17.47 -11.23 -1.80
N PRO A 20 -18.44 -11.12 -2.73
CA PRO A 20 -19.17 -12.29 -3.19
C PRO A 20 -18.34 -13.16 -4.14
N THR A 21 -17.52 -12.56 -4.99
CA THR A 21 -16.66 -13.24 -5.98
C THR A 21 -15.42 -12.39 -6.34
N PRO A 22 -14.34 -13.00 -6.86
CA PRO A 22 -13.13 -12.27 -7.31
C PRO A 22 -13.39 -11.19 -8.38
N GLU A 23 -14.47 -11.31 -9.16
CA GLU A 23 -14.84 -10.36 -10.21
C GLU A 23 -15.13 -8.94 -9.69
N ILE A 24 -15.49 -8.78 -8.41
CA ILE A 24 -15.72 -7.45 -7.81
C ILE A 24 -14.49 -6.56 -7.93
N TYR A 25 -13.28 -7.13 -7.93
CA TYR A 25 -12.06 -6.36 -8.11
C TYR A 25 -11.82 -5.95 -9.57
N ILE A 26 -12.28 -6.74 -10.53
CA ILE A 26 -12.29 -6.36 -11.94
C ILE A 26 -13.20 -5.14 -12.12
N GLU A 27 -14.41 -5.21 -11.56
CA GLU A 27 -15.37 -4.10 -11.57
C GLU A 27 -14.81 -2.86 -10.89
N LEU A 28 -14.17 -3.01 -9.72
CA LEU A 28 -13.53 -1.92 -8.99
C LEU A 28 -12.48 -1.22 -9.85
N PHE A 29 -11.48 -1.94 -10.37
CA PHE A 29 -10.40 -1.31 -11.13
C PHE A 29 -10.88 -0.70 -12.45
N ASN A 30 -11.81 -1.36 -13.15
CA ASN A 30 -12.43 -0.79 -14.35
C ASN A 30 -13.20 0.50 -14.03
N TYR A 31 -13.96 0.52 -12.93
CA TYR A 31 -14.67 1.72 -12.49
C TYR A 31 -13.72 2.86 -12.16
N LEU A 32 -12.63 2.59 -11.44
CA LEU A 32 -11.62 3.58 -11.07
C LEU A 32 -10.93 4.20 -12.29
N TYR A 33 -10.68 3.39 -13.33
CA TYR A 33 -10.05 3.87 -14.55
C TYR A 33 -11.04 4.68 -15.42
N ALA A 34 -12.27 4.19 -15.59
CA ALA A 34 -13.32 4.89 -16.34
C ALA A 34 -13.73 6.22 -15.68
N ASN A 35 -13.67 6.28 -14.34
CA ASN A 35 -14.01 7.46 -13.54
C ASN A 35 -12.75 8.05 -12.92
N ARG A 36 -11.78 8.42 -13.76
CA ARG A 36 -10.49 8.96 -13.30
C ARG A 36 -10.69 10.07 -12.27
N LEU A 37 -10.06 9.90 -11.11
CA LEU A 37 -9.99 10.90 -10.04
C LEU A 37 -8.53 11.30 -9.79
N ASP A 38 -8.28 12.61 -9.84
CA ASP A 38 -7.01 13.19 -9.41
C ASP A 38 -7.09 13.49 -7.90
N ILE A 39 -6.32 12.75 -7.11
CA ILE A 39 -6.35 12.82 -5.65
C ILE A 39 -5.27 13.77 -5.14
N LEU A 40 -5.68 14.87 -4.51
CA LEU A 40 -4.78 15.80 -3.84
C LEU A 40 -4.22 15.19 -2.54
N LEU A 41 -2.89 15.15 -2.46
CA LEU A 41 -2.12 14.83 -1.26
C LEU A 41 -1.34 16.06 -0.76
N SER A 42 -0.46 15.87 0.23
CA SER A 42 0.35 16.93 0.81
C SER A 42 1.22 17.65 -0.23
N ASN A 43 1.57 18.91 0.03
CA ASN A 43 2.50 19.72 -0.78
C ASN A 43 2.06 19.85 -2.24
N ASN A 44 0.75 20.04 -2.47
CA ASN A 44 0.15 20.19 -3.78
C ASN A 44 0.52 19.05 -4.76
N THR A 45 0.76 17.85 -4.23
CA THR A 45 1.06 16.67 -5.03
C THR A 45 -0.23 15.95 -5.35
N TYR A 46 -0.47 15.65 -6.62
CA TYR A 46 -1.61 14.87 -7.08
C TYR A 46 -1.15 13.49 -7.53
N LEU A 47 -1.98 12.48 -7.27
CA LEU A 47 -1.85 11.17 -7.91
C LEU A 47 -3.16 10.76 -8.59
N ALA A 48 -3.04 9.99 -9.66
CA ALA A 48 -4.17 9.38 -10.35
C ALA A 48 -3.75 8.06 -11.02
N ILE A 49 -4.72 7.18 -11.27
CA ILE A 49 -4.52 6.04 -12.17
C ILE A 49 -4.52 6.59 -13.61
N ASN A 50 -3.39 6.45 -14.30
CA ASN A 50 -3.15 6.97 -15.64
C ASN A 50 -3.41 5.94 -16.74
N LYS A 51 -3.10 4.67 -16.47
CA LYS A 51 -3.35 3.54 -17.37
C LYS A 51 -3.79 2.32 -16.57
N LEU A 52 -4.61 1.50 -17.21
CA LEU A 52 -5.00 0.19 -16.72
C LEU A 52 -5.25 -0.72 -17.92
N THR A 53 -4.63 -1.89 -17.93
CA THR A 53 -4.77 -2.91 -18.97
C THR A 53 -4.77 -4.29 -18.31
N PRO A 54 -5.65 -5.22 -18.71
CA PRO A 54 -5.54 -6.61 -18.29
C PRO A 54 -4.16 -7.19 -18.60
N LEU A 55 -3.64 -8.06 -17.74
CA LEU A 55 -2.44 -8.85 -18.05
C LEU A 55 -2.71 -9.83 -19.19
N ASN A 56 -3.95 -10.30 -19.27
CA ASN A 56 -4.50 -11.18 -20.27
C ASN A 56 -5.95 -10.75 -20.58
N GLU A 57 -6.22 -10.33 -21.81
CA GLU A 57 -7.55 -9.84 -22.23
C GLU A 57 -8.62 -10.92 -22.09
N ASP A 58 -8.27 -12.19 -22.36
CA ASP A 58 -9.20 -13.31 -22.26
C ASP A 58 -9.38 -13.81 -20.82
N LYS A 59 -8.51 -13.39 -19.90
CA LYS A 59 -8.52 -13.80 -18.49
C LYS A 59 -8.22 -12.61 -17.57
N PRO A 60 -9.17 -11.68 -17.38
CA PRO A 60 -8.95 -10.49 -16.54
C PRO A 60 -8.61 -10.80 -15.08
N LEU A 61 -9.00 -11.98 -14.58
CA LEU A 61 -8.64 -12.46 -13.25
C LEU A 61 -7.14 -12.76 -13.09
N ASP A 62 -6.39 -12.95 -14.19
CA ASP A 62 -4.93 -13.08 -14.16
C ASP A 62 -4.26 -11.80 -13.60
N GLY A 63 -4.95 -10.66 -13.72
CA GLY A 63 -4.60 -9.40 -13.10
C GLY A 63 -4.54 -8.22 -14.05
N PHE A 64 -4.14 -7.07 -13.52
CA PHE A 64 -4.03 -5.82 -14.26
C PHE A 64 -2.61 -5.27 -14.19
N LEU A 65 -2.10 -4.78 -15.32
CA LEU A 65 -0.99 -3.85 -15.36
C LEU A 65 -1.57 -2.44 -15.37
N GLY A 66 -1.09 -1.58 -14.48
CA GLY A 66 -1.48 -0.18 -14.46
C GLY A 66 -0.31 0.77 -14.23
N GLU A 67 -0.61 2.05 -14.34
CA GLU A 67 0.36 3.14 -14.17
C GLU A 67 -0.29 4.22 -13.30
N ILE A 68 0.38 4.62 -12.23
CA ILE A 68 0.02 5.77 -11.41
C ILE A 68 0.85 6.96 -11.88
N ILE A 69 0.19 8.07 -12.20
CA ILE A 69 0.87 9.35 -12.43
C ILE A 69 0.93 10.12 -11.12
N LYS A 70 2.09 10.72 -10.82
CA LYS A 70 2.29 11.75 -9.80
C LYS A 70 2.66 13.05 -10.49
N TYR A 71 2.07 14.16 -10.09
CA TYR A 71 2.44 15.48 -10.58
C TYR A 71 2.20 16.56 -9.53
N ASN A 72 2.76 17.74 -9.76
CA ASN A 72 2.54 18.91 -8.92
C ASN A 72 1.39 19.74 -9.48
N GLY A 73 0.47 20.11 -8.60
CA GLY A 73 -0.43 21.23 -8.87
C GLY A 73 0.37 22.52 -8.92
N ILE A 74 -0.19 23.50 -9.63
CA ILE A 74 0.36 24.84 -9.73
C ILE A 74 -0.55 25.74 -8.89
N THR A 75 0.04 26.48 -7.95
CA THR A 75 -0.68 27.45 -7.11
C THR A 75 -0.54 28.85 -7.68
N ASP A 76 -1.28 29.79 -7.10
CA ASP A 76 -1.19 31.24 -7.26
C ASP A 76 -0.07 31.88 -6.42
N ASN A 77 0.49 31.17 -5.44
CA ASN A 77 1.60 31.66 -4.60
C ASN A 77 2.97 31.66 -5.31
N TRP A 78 3.16 32.52 -6.31
CA TRP A 78 4.43 32.70 -7.02
C TRP A 78 5.32 33.73 -6.31
N TYR A 79 6.64 33.58 -6.41
CA TYR A 79 7.59 34.57 -5.92
C TYR A 79 7.99 35.51 -7.07
N ASN A 80 7.83 36.81 -6.86
CA ASN A 80 8.28 37.82 -7.81
C ASN A 80 9.69 38.29 -7.40
N GLU A 81 10.69 37.94 -8.20
CA GLU A 81 12.10 38.28 -7.92
C GLU A 81 12.38 39.79 -7.98
N ASN A 82 11.61 40.53 -8.78
CA ASN A 82 11.79 41.98 -8.93
C ASN A 82 11.30 42.74 -7.68
N THR A 83 10.21 42.28 -7.08
CA THR A 83 9.62 42.91 -5.89
C THR A 83 10.09 42.27 -4.59
N GLY A 84 10.63 41.05 -4.65
CA GLY A 84 10.99 40.25 -3.48
C GLY A 84 9.78 39.78 -2.67
N GLN A 85 8.59 39.75 -3.26
CA GLN A 85 7.32 39.46 -2.59
C GLN A 85 6.53 38.38 -3.34
N VAL A 86 5.39 37.96 -2.78
CA VAL A 86 4.43 37.12 -3.51
C VAL A 86 3.89 37.91 -4.71
N ALA A 87 3.85 37.26 -5.86
CA ALA A 87 3.34 37.83 -7.10
C ALA A 87 1.91 38.33 -6.92
N ASP A 88 1.63 39.54 -7.40
CA ASP A 88 0.30 40.11 -7.32
C ASP A 88 -0.61 39.60 -8.46
N PRO A 89 -1.93 39.86 -8.42
CA PRO A 89 -2.83 39.41 -9.48
C PRO A 89 -2.55 39.98 -10.87
N GLN A 90 -1.77 41.05 -11.01
CA GLN A 90 -1.33 41.56 -12.31
C GLN A 90 -0.16 40.75 -12.84
N ASP A 91 0.84 40.47 -12.00
CA ASP A 91 1.98 39.59 -12.33
C ASP A 91 1.49 38.21 -12.84
N LEU A 92 0.48 37.65 -12.18
CA LEU A 92 -0.07 36.33 -12.51
C LEU A 92 -0.84 36.30 -13.84
N ARG A 93 -1.24 37.44 -14.42
CA ARG A 93 -1.91 37.47 -15.73
C ARG A 93 -0.98 37.07 -16.87
N GLU A 94 0.32 37.30 -16.70
CA GLU A 94 1.33 36.90 -17.69
C GLU A 94 1.67 35.41 -17.58
N VAL A 95 1.43 34.80 -16.42
CA VAL A 95 1.64 33.37 -16.18
C VAL A 95 0.48 32.56 -16.77
N ASN A 96 0.59 32.23 -18.06
CA ASN A 96 -0.40 31.38 -18.74
C ASN A 96 0.13 29.95 -18.91
N ILE A 97 -0.29 29.04 -18.01
CA ILE A 97 -0.01 27.60 -18.14
C ILE A 97 -1.29 26.90 -18.63
N PRO A 98 -1.27 26.25 -19.80
CA PRO A 98 -2.44 25.52 -20.29
C PRO A 98 -2.92 24.47 -19.28
N GLY A 99 -4.21 24.45 -18.95
CA GLY A 99 -4.74 23.60 -17.87
C GLY A 99 -4.56 22.08 -18.06
N HIS A 100 -4.29 21.65 -19.29
CA HIS A 100 -3.99 20.26 -19.65
C HIS A 100 -2.53 19.86 -19.38
N LEU A 101 -1.63 20.82 -19.12
CA LEU A 101 -0.24 20.56 -18.76
C LEU A 101 -0.08 20.48 -17.25
N LYS A 102 0.57 19.42 -16.77
CA LYS A 102 0.86 19.19 -15.36
C LYS A 102 2.38 19.22 -15.13
N ALA A 103 2.81 19.88 -14.06
CA ALA A 103 4.22 20.04 -13.76
C ALA A 103 4.80 18.78 -13.09
N ASN A 104 6.09 18.50 -13.34
CA ASN A 104 6.86 17.44 -12.67
C ASN A 104 6.20 16.05 -12.72
N ALA A 105 5.60 15.69 -13.85
CA ALA A 105 4.95 14.40 -14.02
C ALA A 105 5.94 13.24 -13.87
N LYS A 106 5.57 12.23 -13.08
CA LYS A 106 6.29 10.97 -12.86
C LYS A 106 5.30 9.82 -12.93
N PHE A 107 5.76 8.67 -13.40
CA PHE A 107 4.92 7.50 -13.63
C PHE A 107 5.46 6.30 -12.86
N PHE A 108 4.56 5.52 -12.29
CA PHE A 108 4.88 4.38 -11.43
C PHE A 108 4.02 3.20 -11.86
N ASN A 109 4.65 2.14 -12.36
CA ASN A 109 3.89 0.98 -12.80
C ASN A 109 3.46 0.14 -11.59
N PHE A 110 2.32 -0.52 -11.72
CA PHE A 110 1.85 -1.49 -10.74
C PHE A 110 1.25 -2.71 -11.42
N VAL A 111 1.24 -3.82 -10.70
CA VAL A 111 0.46 -5.01 -11.03
C VAL A 111 -0.49 -5.30 -9.89
N PHE A 112 -1.76 -5.51 -10.19
CA PHE A 112 -2.75 -5.96 -9.23
C PHE A 112 -3.23 -7.36 -9.60
N TYR A 113 -3.25 -8.26 -8.61
CA TYR A 113 -3.74 -9.63 -8.76
C TYR A 113 -5.07 -9.79 -8.01
N PRO A 114 -6.22 -9.85 -8.71
CA PRO A 114 -7.53 -10.00 -8.12
C PRO A 114 -7.66 -11.20 -7.18
N GLN A 115 -7.09 -12.36 -7.55
CA GLN A 115 -7.14 -13.59 -6.76
C GLN A 115 -6.39 -13.46 -5.42
N ASP A 116 -5.27 -12.74 -5.42
CA ASP A 116 -4.47 -12.54 -4.21
C ASP A 116 -4.89 -11.32 -3.40
N HIS A 117 -5.64 -10.42 -4.03
CA HIS A 117 -6.00 -9.10 -3.49
C HIS A 117 -4.81 -8.17 -3.26
N ILE A 118 -3.68 -8.45 -3.93
CA ILE A 118 -2.41 -7.76 -3.72
C ILE A 118 -2.08 -6.87 -4.92
N LEU A 119 -1.77 -5.61 -4.62
CA LEU A 119 -1.19 -4.66 -5.56
C LEU A 119 0.30 -4.48 -5.28
N ILE A 120 1.15 -4.78 -6.28
CA ILE A 120 2.59 -4.52 -6.26
C ILE A 120 2.87 -3.26 -7.07
N CYS A 121 3.51 -2.26 -6.46
CA CYS A 121 3.76 -0.98 -7.11
C CYS A 121 5.24 -0.58 -7.05
N GLU A 122 5.75 -0.08 -8.17
CA GLU A 122 7.01 0.65 -8.22
C GLU A 122 6.88 1.94 -7.42
N ILE A 123 7.78 2.16 -6.47
CA ILE A 123 7.78 3.39 -5.66
C ILE A 123 9.04 4.22 -5.82
N LYS A 124 10.09 3.65 -6.42
CA LYS A 124 11.32 4.37 -6.70
C LYS A 124 12.05 3.75 -7.86
N ASP A 125 12.51 4.58 -8.78
CA ASP A 125 13.39 4.20 -9.87
C ASP A 125 14.38 5.34 -10.16
N LYS A 126 14.94 5.38 -11.38
CA LYS A 126 15.83 6.48 -11.80
C LYS A 126 15.07 7.77 -12.09
N ASP A 127 13.79 7.69 -12.46
CA ASP A 127 13.01 8.80 -12.98
C ASP A 127 12.25 9.51 -11.86
N GLY A 128 11.90 8.82 -10.77
CA GLY A 128 11.29 9.46 -9.61
C GLY A 128 11.07 8.55 -8.40
N SER A 129 10.37 9.11 -7.41
CA SER A 129 9.94 8.36 -6.25
C SER A 129 8.59 8.84 -5.69
N ILE A 130 7.89 7.89 -5.07
CA ILE A 130 6.75 8.05 -4.17
C ILE A 130 7.05 7.24 -2.91
N SER A 131 6.54 7.68 -1.76
CA SER A 131 6.66 6.86 -0.55
C SER A 131 5.53 5.84 -0.49
N ALA A 132 5.79 4.68 0.12
CA ALA A 132 4.74 3.68 0.37
C ALA A 132 3.56 4.28 1.14
N LYS A 133 3.83 5.17 2.11
CA LYS A 133 2.79 5.90 2.84
C LYS A 133 1.96 6.82 1.94
N MET A 134 2.60 7.55 1.03
CA MET A 134 1.89 8.41 0.07
C MET A 134 1.00 7.59 -0.86
N LEU A 135 1.47 6.42 -1.30
CA LEU A 135 0.69 5.47 -2.10
C LEU A 135 -0.51 4.92 -1.32
N LEU A 136 -0.33 4.56 -0.04
CA LEU A 136 -1.42 4.14 0.84
C LEU A 136 -2.47 5.24 1.01
N GLU A 137 -2.04 6.46 1.30
CA GLU A 137 -2.95 7.62 1.44
C GLU A 137 -3.68 7.94 0.14
N PHE A 138 -3.03 7.75 -1.01
CA PHE A 138 -3.68 7.85 -2.32
C PHE A 138 -4.87 6.88 -2.43
N PHE A 139 -4.65 5.58 -2.21
CA PHE A 139 -5.72 4.59 -2.31
C PHE A 139 -6.80 4.77 -1.25
N ARG A 140 -6.44 5.14 -0.01
CA ARG A 140 -7.43 5.43 1.05
C ARG A 140 -8.37 6.55 0.65
N LYS A 141 -7.84 7.66 0.15
CA LYS A 141 -8.66 8.79 -0.33
C LYS A 141 -9.45 8.45 -1.59
N LEU A 142 -8.85 7.66 -2.49
CA LEU A 142 -9.53 7.19 -3.68
C LEU A 142 -10.77 6.36 -3.30
N PHE A 143 -10.60 5.39 -2.39
CA PHE A 143 -11.64 4.49 -1.93
C PHE A 143 -12.68 5.12 -1.01
N SER A 144 -12.38 6.26 -0.40
CA SER A 144 -13.34 7.01 0.42
C SER A 144 -14.31 7.88 -0.39
N SER A 145 -14.30 7.82 -1.73
CA SER A 145 -15.25 8.61 -2.53
C SER A 145 -16.67 8.10 -2.33
N VAL A 146 -17.63 9.01 -2.14
CA VAL A 146 -19.05 8.67 -1.90
C VAL A 146 -19.60 7.74 -2.98
N LYS A 147 -19.31 8.04 -4.25
CA LYS A 147 -19.77 7.23 -5.39
C LYS A 147 -19.23 5.80 -5.37
N LEU A 148 -17.97 5.61 -4.93
CA LEU A 148 -17.39 4.27 -4.80
C LEU A 148 -18.04 3.49 -3.67
N LEU A 149 -18.27 4.13 -2.51
CA LEU A 149 -18.87 3.48 -1.35
C LEU A 149 -20.35 3.13 -1.58
N GLU A 150 -21.07 3.87 -2.43
CA GLU A 150 -22.43 3.50 -2.83
C GLU A 150 -22.48 2.16 -3.58
N ILE A 151 -21.48 1.92 -4.45
CA ILE A 151 -21.38 0.75 -5.33
C ILE A 151 -20.74 -0.43 -4.56
N PHE A 152 -19.54 -0.23 -4.03
CA PHE A 152 -18.69 -1.28 -3.46
C PHE A 152 -18.80 -1.42 -1.93
N LYS A 153 -19.63 -0.59 -1.29
CA LYS A 153 -19.89 -0.56 0.17
C LYS A 153 -18.67 -0.22 1.00
N THR A 154 -17.79 -1.18 1.23
CA THR A 154 -16.58 -1.01 2.03
C THR A 154 -15.37 -1.40 1.20
N ILE A 155 -14.40 -0.50 1.09
CA ILE A 155 -13.11 -0.80 0.47
C ILE A 155 -12.02 -0.39 1.45
N GLU A 156 -11.19 -1.33 1.86
CA GLU A 156 -10.06 -1.10 2.73
C GLU A 156 -8.74 -1.35 1.99
N VAL A 157 -7.69 -0.68 2.45
CA VAL A 157 -6.35 -0.86 1.91
C VAL A 157 -5.31 -0.68 3.01
N ASN A 158 -4.34 -1.59 3.04
CA ASN A 158 -3.19 -1.54 3.94
C ASN A 158 -1.89 -1.83 3.19
N LEU A 159 -0.79 -1.29 3.69
CA LEU A 159 0.54 -1.72 3.27
C LEU A 159 0.83 -3.10 3.84
N LEU A 160 1.31 -3.99 2.98
CA LEU A 160 1.87 -5.25 3.43
C LEU A 160 3.23 -4.97 4.09
N PRO A 161 3.48 -5.51 5.29
CA PRO A 161 4.73 -5.27 5.99
C PRO A 161 5.85 -6.16 5.44
N ASP A 162 7.08 -5.81 5.78
CA ASP A 162 8.20 -6.73 5.68
C ASP A 162 7.96 -7.93 6.62
N LEU A 163 7.83 -9.14 6.06
CA LEU A 163 7.60 -10.36 6.83
C LEU A 163 8.78 -10.69 7.76
N ASP A 164 10.01 -10.31 7.40
CA ASP A 164 11.16 -10.45 8.27
C ASP A 164 11.05 -9.52 9.49
N ALA A 165 10.40 -8.37 9.35
CA ALA A 165 10.14 -7.48 10.46
C ALA A 165 9.11 -8.09 11.43
N VAL A 166 8.08 -8.76 10.91
CA VAL A 166 7.11 -9.50 11.73
C VAL A 166 7.79 -10.64 12.49
N ASP A 167 8.63 -11.41 11.80
CA ASP A 167 9.44 -12.48 12.39
C ASP A 167 10.38 -11.96 13.48
N LYS A 168 11.01 -10.81 13.26
CA LYS A 168 11.85 -10.16 14.27
C LYS A 168 11.06 -9.82 15.52
N ILE A 169 9.84 -9.28 15.40
CA ILE A 169 8.96 -8.99 16.55
C ILE A 169 8.72 -10.27 17.37
N LEU A 170 8.38 -11.37 16.70
CA LEU A 170 8.09 -12.65 17.34
C LEU A 170 9.31 -13.30 18.02
N ARG A 171 10.53 -12.91 17.62
CA ARG A 171 11.79 -13.39 18.22
C ARG A 171 12.33 -12.46 19.30
N MET A 172 11.70 -11.30 19.57
CA MET A 172 12.17 -10.36 20.58
C MET A 172 12.02 -10.96 21.99
N LYS A 173 13.16 -11.18 22.66
CA LYS A 173 13.17 -11.69 24.04
C LYS A 173 12.65 -10.68 25.06
N GLN A 174 12.77 -9.39 24.74
CA GLN A 174 12.41 -8.29 25.65
C GLN A 174 11.10 -7.59 25.26
N LEU A 175 10.12 -8.38 24.79
CA LEU A 175 8.81 -7.89 24.37
C LEU A 175 7.93 -7.60 25.60
N LYS A 176 7.38 -6.39 25.69
CA LYS A 176 6.53 -5.94 26.82
C LYS A 176 5.05 -5.87 26.48
N LYS A 177 4.71 -5.57 25.23
CA LYS A 177 3.32 -5.47 24.76
C LYS A 177 3.20 -5.90 23.31
N LEU A 178 2.14 -6.63 23.01
CA LEU A 178 1.62 -6.85 21.66
C LEU A 178 0.18 -6.33 21.60
N HIS A 179 -0.13 -5.58 20.56
CA HIS A 179 -1.48 -5.17 20.23
C HIS A 179 -1.72 -5.52 18.76
N LEU A 180 -2.46 -6.60 18.56
CA LEU A 180 -2.87 -7.10 17.26
C LEU A 180 -4.17 -6.41 16.88
N VAL A 181 -4.19 -5.79 15.70
CA VAL A 181 -5.39 -5.22 15.09
C VAL A 181 -5.62 -5.98 13.79
N ILE A 182 -6.70 -6.76 13.74
CA ILE A 182 -7.08 -7.57 12.59
C ILE A 182 -8.34 -6.95 11.99
N GLN A 183 -8.25 -6.53 10.74
CA GLN A 183 -9.44 -6.20 9.96
C GLN A 183 -9.92 -7.45 9.24
N ARG A 184 -11.18 -7.46 8.85
CA ARG A 184 -11.82 -8.61 8.21
C ARG A 184 -10.99 -9.09 7.00
N PRO A 185 -10.42 -10.31 7.04
CA PRO A 185 -9.68 -10.88 5.91
C PRO A 185 -10.55 -11.00 4.64
N ASN A 186 -9.90 -11.19 3.49
CA ASN A 186 -10.61 -11.64 2.29
C ASN A 186 -11.00 -13.11 2.45
N ALA A 187 -12.20 -13.50 2.05
CA ALA A 187 -12.72 -14.84 2.32
C ALA A 187 -12.01 -15.95 1.51
N ASP A 188 -11.39 -15.60 0.39
CA ASP A 188 -10.84 -16.57 -0.55
C ASP A 188 -9.47 -17.09 -0.07
N GLU A 189 -9.30 -18.42 -0.12
CA GLU A 189 -8.05 -19.15 0.19
C GLU A 189 -7.39 -18.76 1.54
N LEU A 190 -8.19 -18.69 2.60
CA LEU A 190 -7.69 -18.45 3.97
C LEU A 190 -6.98 -19.69 4.53
N ALA A 191 -5.86 -19.47 5.22
CA ALA A 191 -5.30 -20.51 6.08
C ALA A 191 -6.19 -20.75 7.30
N GLU A 192 -6.06 -21.93 7.92
CA GLU A 192 -6.89 -22.37 9.05
C GLU A 192 -7.09 -21.30 10.14
N MET A 193 -6.00 -20.68 10.62
CA MET A 193 -6.08 -19.61 11.64
C MET A 193 -6.77 -18.34 11.12
N GLU A 194 -6.62 -17.99 9.84
CA GLU A 194 -7.35 -16.84 9.28
C GLU A 194 -8.83 -17.13 9.11
N GLN A 195 -9.15 -18.35 8.71
CA GLN A 195 -10.52 -18.81 8.57
C GLN A 195 -11.23 -18.81 9.92
N GLU A 196 -10.60 -19.33 10.98
CA GLU A 196 -11.16 -19.30 12.35
C GLU A 196 -11.50 -17.86 12.78
N ILE A 197 -10.57 -16.92 12.59
CA ILE A 197 -10.78 -15.51 12.95
C ILE A 197 -11.85 -14.86 12.06
N PHE A 198 -11.84 -15.17 10.76
CA PHE A 198 -12.82 -14.63 9.81
C PHE A 198 -14.23 -15.09 10.15
N GLU A 199 -14.45 -16.38 10.41
CA GLU A 199 -15.74 -16.95 10.80
C GLU A 199 -16.26 -16.37 12.13
N GLU A 200 -15.36 -16.21 13.12
CA GLU A 200 -15.68 -15.55 14.39
C GLU A 200 -16.10 -14.08 14.16
N MET A 201 -15.39 -13.36 13.29
CA MET A 201 -15.71 -11.98 12.96
C MET A 201 -17.03 -11.86 12.18
N ASP A 202 -17.27 -12.73 11.20
CA ASP A 202 -18.47 -12.69 10.35
C ASP A 202 -19.74 -13.03 11.13
N SER A 203 -19.70 -14.10 11.95
CA SER A 203 -20.84 -14.52 12.79
C SER A 203 -21.30 -13.46 13.79
N GLN A 204 -20.43 -12.50 14.13
CA GLN A 204 -20.69 -11.42 15.07
C GLN A 204 -20.79 -10.04 14.41
N ASN A 205 -20.71 -9.97 13.07
CA ASN A 205 -20.68 -8.71 12.32
C ASN A 205 -19.57 -7.74 12.81
N VAL A 206 -18.39 -8.30 13.12
CA VAL A 206 -17.23 -7.55 13.61
C VAL A 206 -16.41 -7.03 12.43
N GLY A 207 -16.22 -5.71 12.37
CA GLY A 207 -15.33 -5.08 11.39
C GLY A 207 -13.84 -5.15 11.77
N ILE A 208 -13.53 -5.06 13.07
CA ILE A 208 -12.16 -5.03 13.59
C ILE A 208 -12.07 -5.91 14.85
N TYR A 209 -11.17 -6.88 14.83
CA TYR A 209 -10.82 -7.70 15.99
C TYR A 209 -9.51 -7.19 16.60
N GLN A 210 -9.46 -7.06 17.94
CA GLN A 210 -8.27 -6.58 18.65
C GLN A 210 -7.87 -7.55 19.76
N LYS A 211 -6.58 -7.86 19.84
CA LYS A 211 -5.99 -8.63 20.94
C LYS A 211 -4.82 -7.87 21.54
N ILE A 212 -4.89 -7.58 22.84
CA ILE A 212 -3.82 -6.91 23.58
C ILE A 212 -3.22 -7.90 24.59
N LEU A 213 -1.90 -8.08 24.51
CA LEU A 213 -1.12 -8.83 25.50
C LEU A 213 -0.10 -7.86 26.13
N GLU A 214 -0.06 -7.83 27.45
CA GLU A 214 0.92 -7.07 28.23
C GLU A 214 1.64 -8.02 29.18
N ALA A 215 2.97 -7.89 29.25
CA ALA A 215 3.76 -8.68 30.19
C ALA A 215 3.46 -8.25 31.64
N GLN A 216 3.59 -9.17 32.57
CA GLN A 216 3.57 -8.86 33.99
C GLN A 216 4.72 -7.92 34.37
N ASP A 217 4.61 -7.30 35.55
CA ASP A 217 5.64 -6.39 36.05
C ASP A 217 7.01 -7.06 36.07
N SER A 218 8.00 -6.35 35.54
CA SER A 218 9.39 -6.85 35.35
C SER A 218 9.57 -8.06 34.42
N GLU A 219 8.50 -8.64 33.88
CA GLU A 219 8.54 -9.81 32.98
C GLU A 219 8.48 -9.44 31.50
N PHE A 220 8.68 -10.42 30.61
CA PHE A 220 8.53 -10.26 29.16
C PHE A 220 7.52 -11.25 28.60
N LEU A 221 6.93 -10.92 27.45
CA LEU A 221 6.02 -11.81 26.75
C LEU A 221 6.80 -12.95 26.11
N ASP A 222 6.27 -14.17 26.26
CA ASP A 222 6.65 -15.35 25.48
C ASP A 222 5.40 -15.86 24.73
N PRO A 223 5.11 -15.32 23.53
CA PRO A 223 3.90 -15.67 22.79
C PRO A 223 3.89 -17.15 22.38
N ASN A 224 2.79 -17.85 22.65
CA ASN A 224 2.57 -19.21 22.15
C ASN A 224 2.34 -19.24 20.62
N GLU A 225 2.37 -20.43 20.02
CA GLU A 225 2.19 -20.60 18.57
C GLU A 225 0.91 -19.96 18.04
N ARG A 226 -0.22 -20.14 18.72
CA ARG A 226 -1.48 -19.47 18.35
C ARG A 226 -1.34 -17.95 18.29
N THR A 227 -0.65 -17.33 19.25
CA THR A 227 -0.43 -15.88 19.23
C THR A 227 0.55 -15.46 18.14
N LYS A 228 1.55 -16.28 17.82
CA LYS A 228 2.46 -16.05 16.68
C LYS A 228 1.70 -16.06 15.36
N GLU A 229 0.83 -17.04 15.15
CA GLU A 229 -0.01 -17.11 13.94
C GLU A 229 -0.98 -15.93 13.86
N GLN A 230 -1.69 -15.61 14.93
CA GLN A 230 -2.55 -14.41 15.00
C GLN A 230 -1.77 -13.12 14.71
N THR A 231 -0.49 -13.04 15.13
CA THR A 231 0.36 -11.89 14.83
C THR A 231 0.67 -11.80 13.33
N ARG A 232 0.89 -12.93 12.65
CA ARG A 232 1.07 -12.96 11.18
C ARG A 232 -0.21 -12.53 10.46
N VAL A 233 -1.37 -13.02 10.90
CA VAL A 233 -2.68 -12.61 10.35
C VAL A 233 -2.91 -11.12 10.53
N ALA A 234 -2.66 -10.59 11.73
CA ALA A 234 -2.76 -9.17 12.01
C ALA A 234 -1.80 -8.34 11.14
N ALA A 235 -0.60 -8.85 10.87
CA ALA A 235 0.36 -8.14 10.06
C ALA A 235 -0.07 -7.99 8.59
N THR A 236 -0.75 -8.99 8.01
CA THR A 236 -1.21 -8.97 6.60
C THR A 236 -2.61 -8.39 6.41
N ASN A 237 -3.48 -8.51 7.42
CA ASN A 237 -4.87 -8.07 7.39
C ASN A 237 -5.16 -6.88 8.32
N GLY A 238 -4.14 -6.14 8.74
CA GLY A 238 -4.31 -5.00 9.65
C GLY A 238 -2.98 -4.41 10.07
N GLN A 239 -2.67 -4.47 11.37
CA GLN A 239 -1.37 -4.08 11.90
C GLN A 239 -1.04 -4.74 13.24
N VAL A 240 0.25 -4.80 13.55
CA VAL A 240 0.78 -5.21 14.85
C VAL A 240 1.52 -4.04 15.47
N ASN A 241 1.03 -3.57 16.60
CA ASN A 241 1.72 -2.58 17.43
C ASN A 241 2.44 -3.31 18.57
N TYR A 242 3.68 -2.94 18.85
CA TYR A 242 4.46 -3.60 19.88
C TYR A 242 5.30 -2.63 20.70
N LYS A 243 5.53 -3.01 21.96
CA LYS A 243 6.46 -2.35 22.88
C LYS A 243 7.54 -3.36 23.26
N ALA A 244 8.80 -3.00 23.07
CA ALA A 244 9.92 -3.84 23.46
C ALA A 244 11.04 -2.99 24.07
N LYS A 245 11.90 -3.61 24.87
CA LYS A 245 13.18 -3.02 25.25
C LYS A 245 14.20 -3.36 24.17
N ASP A 246 14.82 -2.35 23.59
CA ASP A 246 15.84 -2.51 22.57
C ASP A 246 17.12 -3.06 23.21
N GLU A 247 17.59 -4.23 22.75
CA GLU A 247 18.71 -4.93 23.39
C GLU A 247 20.03 -4.13 23.34
N ARG A 248 20.20 -3.26 22.34
CA ARG A 248 21.43 -2.48 22.15
C ARG A 248 21.47 -1.23 23.03
N THR A 249 20.34 -0.53 23.13
CA THR A 249 20.26 0.77 23.83
C THR A 249 19.66 0.66 25.22
N GLY A 250 18.97 -0.45 25.53
CA GLY A 250 18.20 -0.63 26.75
C GLY A 250 16.94 0.23 26.83
N LEU A 251 16.63 1.03 25.79
CA LEU A 251 15.48 1.92 25.76
C LEU A 251 14.21 1.19 25.34
N ILE A 252 13.08 1.69 25.82
CA ILE A 252 11.77 1.23 25.37
C ILE A 252 11.47 1.82 23.99
N VAL A 253 11.12 0.94 23.05
CA VAL A 253 10.65 1.32 21.71
C VAL A 253 9.17 0.94 21.56
N ASN A 254 8.41 1.84 20.96
CA ASN A 254 7.03 1.61 20.53
C ASN A 254 6.99 1.68 19.01
N LYS A 255 6.61 0.60 18.35
CA LYS A 255 6.66 0.48 16.89
C LYS A 255 5.44 -0.26 16.35
N SER A 256 5.23 -0.15 15.03
CA SER A 256 4.10 -0.77 14.33
C SER A 256 4.55 -1.37 13.01
N THR A 257 3.97 -2.51 12.61
CA THR A 257 4.19 -3.07 11.27
C THR A 257 3.70 -2.12 10.17
N ALA A 258 2.70 -1.28 10.44
CA ALA A 258 2.25 -0.23 9.52
C ALA A 258 3.34 0.81 9.20
N SER A 259 4.37 0.95 10.05
CA SER A 259 5.53 1.81 9.83
C SER A 259 6.71 1.09 9.17
N THR A 260 6.58 -0.20 8.89
CA THR A 260 7.63 -1.07 8.33
C THR A 260 7.11 -1.77 7.06
N PRO A 261 6.72 -0.99 6.03
CA PRO A 261 6.18 -1.57 4.81
C PRO A 261 7.23 -2.42 4.10
N LEU A 262 6.77 -3.38 3.31
CA LEU A 262 7.61 -4.11 2.39
C LEU A 262 8.29 -3.14 1.41
N LEU A 263 9.62 -3.23 1.31
CA LEU A 263 10.45 -2.45 0.38
C LEU A 263 11.42 -3.39 -0.33
N GLU A 264 11.01 -3.90 -1.50
CA GLU A 264 11.80 -4.86 -2.28
C GLU A 264 12.64 -4.12 -3.30
N ARG A 265 13.96 -4.12 -3.10
CA ARG A 265 14.90 -3.41 -3.97
C ARG A 265 15.59 -4.36 -4.92
N GLU A 266 15.35 -4.15 -6.19
CA GLU A 266 15.87 -4.99 -7.25
C GLU A 266 16.71 -4.19 -8.26
N LYS A 267 17.45 -4.92 -9.09
CA LYS A 267 18.23 -4.36 -10.20
C LYS A 267 18.02 -5.15 -11.48
N TYR A 268 17.92 -4.45 -12.60
CA TYR A 268 17.84 -5.07 -13.91
C TYR A 268 18.76 -4.39 -14.92
N ASP A 269 19.14 -5.15 -15.94
CA ASP A 269 19.85 -4.63 -17.11
C ASP A 269 18.81 -4.18 -18.16
N PRO A 270 18.75 -2.87 -18.49
CA PRO A 270 17.81 -2.36 -19.49
C PRO A 270 18.09 -2.84 -20.91
N ASP A 271 19.28 -3.41 -21.19
CA ASP A 271 19.62 -4.02 -22.48
C ASP A 271 19.02 -5.44 -22.60
N ILE A 272 18.62 -6.06 -21.48
CA ILE A 272 18.10 -7.45 -21.42
C ILE A 272 16.59 -7.49 -21.19
N THR A 273 16.04 -6.60 -20.36
CA THR A 273 14.61 -6.64 -20.00
C THR A 273 14.01 -5.24 -19.88
N THR A 274 12.70 -5.15 -20.12
CA THR A 274 11.95 -3.91 -19.96
C THR A 274 11.51 -3.73 -18.50
N PRO A 275 11.26 -2.49 -18.05
CA PRO A 275 10.75 -2.24 -16.70
C PRO A 275 9.46 -3.01 -16.40
N ILE A 276 8.53 -3.06 -17.37
CA ILE A 276 7.24 -3.76 -17.24
C ILE A 276 7.44 -5.28 -17.13
N ALA A 277 8.29 -5.87 -17.98
CA ALA A 277 8.56 -7.31 -17.90
C ALA A 277 9.23 -7.67 -16.56
N PHE A 278 10.17 -6.84 -16.11
CA PHE A 278 10.83 -7.00 -14.83
C PHE A 278 9.87 -6.83 -13.64
N LEU A 279 8.95 -5.87 -13.69
CA LEU A 279 7.87 -5.71 -12.70
C LEU A 279 7.01 -6.97 -12.64
N LYS A 280 6.51 -7.49 -13.76
CA LYS A 280 5.65 -8.70 -13.76
C LYS A 280 6.35 -9.90 -13.11
N GLN A 281 7.64 -10.10 -13.42
CA GLN A 281 8.46 -11.16 -12.83
C GLN A 281 8.60 -10.98 -11.31
N ASN A 282 8.94 -9.78 -10.85
CA ASN A 282 9.14 -9.53 -9.42
C ASN A 282 7.83 -9.50 -8.65
N ALA A 283 6.75 -8.97 -9.23
CA ALA A 283 5.43 -8.95 -8.63
C ALA A 283 4.95 -10.37 -8.30
N SER A 284 5.13 -11.32 -9.22
CA SER A 284 4.80 -12.73 -8.99
C SER A 284 5.61 -13.34 -7.82
N LYS A 285 6.92 -13.02 -7.73
CA LYS A 285 7.78 -13.47 -6.61
C LYS A 285 7.37 -12.85 -5.28
N ILE A 286 7.00 -11.57 -5.28
CA ILE A 286 6.60 -10.85 -4.07
C ILE A 286 5.27 -11.40 -3.54
N VAL A 287 4.28 -11.57 -4.42
CA VAL A 287 2.98 -12.15 -4.06
C VAL A 287 3.15 -13.56 -3.50
N ALA A 288 4.03 -14.37 -4.08
CA ALA A 288 4.31 -15.72 -3.57
C ALA A 288 4.85 -15.75 -2.13
N LYS A 289 5.38 -14.64 -1.59
CA LYS A 289 5.78 -14.56 -0.16
C LYS A 289 4.58 -14.46 0.78
N PHE A 290 3.45 -14.00 0.28
CA PHE A 290 2.21 -13.80 1.03
C PHE A 290 1.16 -14.89 0.75
N ARG A 291 1.30 -15.61 -0.37
CA ARG A 291 0.61 -16.89 -0.59
C ARG A 291 1.11 -17.92 0.43
N LYS A 292 0.19 -18.70 0.97
CA LYS A 292 0.47 -19.75 1.96
C LYS A 292 0.53 -21.11 1.28
#